data_AF-A0A920MRP6-F1
#
_entry.id   AF-A0A920MRP6-F1
#
_cell.length_a   1.000
_cell.length_b   1.000
_cell.length_c   1.000
_cell.angle_alpha   90.00
_cell.angle_beta   90.00
_cell.angle_gamma   90.00
#
_symmetry.space_group_name_H-M   'P 1'
#
loop_
_entity.id
_entity.type
_entity.pdbx_description
1 polymer ?
#
loop_
_entity_poly.entity_id
_entity_poly.type
_entity_poly.pdbx_seq_one_letter_code
_entity_poly.pdbx_strand_id
1 'polypeptide(L)' 'MKVYISADMEGITGVANWEEVDHNKPAYAQFQKQMSLEVAAACEGAIAAGAKQIMVKDAHYSGRKSYHLTCLI' A
#
# COMPACT_ATOMS: atom_id res chain seq x y z
N MET A 1 -13.09 -13.57 -8.77
CA MET A 1 -12.47 -12.37 -9.38
C MET A 1 -11.00 -12.26 -8.96
N LYS A 2 -10.12 -11.77 -9.84
CA LYS A 2 -8.72 -11.46 -9.50
C LYS A 2 -8.57 -9.94 -9.41
N VAL A 3 -7.91 -9.45 -8.36
CA VAL A 3 -7.68 -8.02 -8.14
C VAL A 3 -6.18 -7.76 -8.04
N TYR A 4 -5.74 -6.68 -8.68
CA TYR A 4 -4.38 -6.18 -8.58
C TYR A 4 -4.42 -4.77 -8.00
N ILE A 5 -3.66 -4.54 -6.93
CA ILE A 5 -3.56 -3.25 -6.24
C ILE A 5 -2.13 -2.75 -6.39
N SER A 6 -1.97 -1.61 -7.06
CA SER A 6 -0.71 -0.86 -7.10
C SER A 6 -0.84 0.31 -6.15
N ALA A 7 0.00 0.37 -5.12
CA ALA A 7 -0.08 1.39 -4.09
C ALA A 7 1.14 2.30 -4.15
N ASP A 8 0.91 3.61 -4.05
CA ASP A 8 1.93 4.64 -4.03
C ASP A 8 1.75 5.54 -2.80
N MET A 9 2.83 6.04 -2.21
CA MET A 9 2.78 6.66 -0.87
C MET A 9 2.36 8.14 -0.92
N GLU A 10 2.63 8.83 -2.03
CA GLU A 10 2.35 10.25 -2.26
C GLU A 10 0.86 10.58 -2.16
N GLY A 11 -0.02 9.60 -2.40
CA GLY A 11 -1.48 9.75 -2.34
C GLY A 11 -2.14 9.25 -1.06
N ILE A 12 -1.37 8.76 -0.09
CA ILE A 12 -1.89 8.20 1.16
C ILE A 12 -2.46 9.29 2.07
N THR A 13 -3.51 8.96 2.82
CA THR A 13 -4.21 9.94 3.66
C THR A 13 -3.25 10.58 4.67
N GLY A 14 -3.24 11.91 4.69
CA GLY A 14 -2.42 12.70 5.60
C GLY A 14 -1.04 13.05 5.06
N VAL A 15 -0.60 12.46 3.94
CA VAL A 15 0.60 12.93 3.23
C VAL A 15 0.31 14.28 2.60
N ALA A 16 1.15 15.26 2.89
CA ALA A 16 1.09 16.62 2.38
C ALA A 16 2.46 17.18 1.98
N ASN A 17 3.56 16.51 2.36
CA ASN A 17 4.92 16.96 2.09
C ASN A 17 5.81 15.82 1.55
N TRP A 18 6.76 16.17 0.68
CA TRP A 18 7.72 15.21 0.13
C TRP A 18 8.59 14.51 1.20
N GLU A 19 8.89 15.18 2.32
CA GLU A 19 9.68 14.57 3.40
C GLU A 19 8.95 13.40 4.09
N GLU A 20 7.63 13.32 3.94
CA GLU A 20 6.79 12.27 4.51
C GLU A 20 6.86 10.98 3.70
N VAL A 21 7.33 11.06 2.46
CA VAL A 21 7.46 9.94 1.53
C VAL A 21 8.92 9.65 1.13
N ASP A 22 9.87 10.47 1.55
CA ASP A 22 11.30 10.16 1.41
C ASP A 22 11.77 9.19 2.49
N HIS A 23 12.19 7.99 2.10
CA HIS A 23 12.67 6.95 3.00
C HIS A 23 13.89 7.30 3.86
N ASN A 24 14.57 8.41 3.56
CA ASN A 24 15.71 8.90 4.35
C ASN A 24 15.27 9.88 5.45
N LYS A 25 13.97 10.16 5.58
CA LYS A 25 13.42 11.11 6.54
C LYS A 25 12.72 10.39 7.69
N PRO A 26 12.75 10.94 8.91
CA PRO A 26 12.09 10.32 10.07
C PRO A 26 10.58 10.15 9.92
N ALA A 27 9.92 11.06 9.21
CA ALA A 27 8.48 11.05 9.01
C ALA A 27 7.99 9.84 8.19
N TYR A 28 8.85 9.28 7.32
CA TYR A 28 8.52 8.19 6.42
C TYR A 28 7.86 6.98 7.09
N ALA A 29 8.37 6.57 8.26
CA ALA A 29 7.88 5.36 8.94
C ALA A 29 6.39 5.45 9.31
N GLN A 30 5.91 6.67 9.63
CA GLN A 30 4.50 6.90 9.93
C GLN A 30 3.63 6.66 8.70
N PHE A 31 3.99 7.25 7.55
CA PHE A 31 3.20 7.19 6.33
C PHE A 31 3.34 5.85 5.62
N GLN A 32 4.48 5.18 5.78
CA GLN A 32 4.66 3.79 5.40
C GLN A 32 3.69 2.86 6.14
N LYS A 33 3.50 3.06 7.44
CA LYS A 33 2.51 2.31 8.22
C LYS A 33 1.09 2.65 7.74
N GLN A 34 0.80 3.93 7.49
CA GLN A 34 -0.51 4.37 7.00
C GLN A 34 -0.85 3.73 5.64
N MET A 35 0.10 3.72 4.69
CA MET A 35 -0.04 3.05 3.40
C MET A 35 -0.40 1.57 3.56
N SER A 36 0.25 0.88 4.49
CA SER A 36 -0.02 -0.54 4.76
C SER A 36 -1.45 -0.76 5.26
N LEU A 37 -1.95 0.13 6.13
CA LEU A 37 -3.32 0.07 6.66
C LEU A 37 -4.37 0.34 5.57
N GLU A 38 -4.14 1.33 4.71
CA GLU A 38 -5.05 1.66 3.60
C GLU A 38 -5.11 0.54 2.55
N VAL A 39 -3.96 -0.05 2.22
CA VAL A 39 -3.89 -1.22 1.34
C VAL A 39 -4.61 -2.43 1.96
N ALA A 40 -4.45 -2.67 3.26
CA ALA A 40 -5.18 -3.73 3.95
C ALA A 40 -6.71 -3.51 3.89
N ALA A 41 -7.17 -2.28 4.13
CA ALA A 41 -8.60 -1.95 4.01
C ALA A 41 -9.13 -2.14 2.58
N ALA A 42 -8.34 -1.77 1.56
CA ALA A 42 -8.70 -2.03 0.17
C ALA A 42 -8.78 -3.53 -0.15
N CYS A 43 -7.87 -4.34 0.40
CA CYS A 43 -7.93 -5.80 0.30
C CYS A 43 -9.19 -6.37 0.98
N GLU A 44 -9.52 -5.92 2.19
CA GLU A 44 -10.73 -6.35 2.90
C GLU A 44 -12.00 -6.04 2.10
N GLY A 45 -12.10 -4.83 1.54
CA GLY A 45 -13.20 -4.45 0.65
C GLY A 45 -13.28 -5.34 -0.60
N ALA A 46 -12.14 -5.65 -1.22
CA ALA A 46 -12.08 -6.55 -2.37
C ALA A 46 -12.51 -7.99 -2.01
N ILE A 47 -12.11 -8.50 -0.83
CA ILE A 47 -12.53 -9.81 -0.32
C ILE A 47 -14.05 -9.83 -0.10
N ALA A 48 -14.59 -8.81 0.57
CA ALA A 48 -16.03 -8.67 0.79
C ALA A 48 -16.82 -8.62 -0.53
N ALA A 49 -16.23 -8.04 -1.59
CA ALA A 49 -16.79 -8.01 -2.93
C ALA A 49 -16.59 -9.31 -3.74
N GLY A 50 -16.03 -10.37 -3.16
CA GLY A 50 -15.86 -11.68 -3.82
C GLY A 50 -14.57 -11.85 -4.61
N ALA A 51 -13.53 -11.06 -4.33
CA ALA A 51 -12.18 -11.37 -4.81
C ALA A 51 -11.76 -12.77 -4.31
N LYS A 52 -11.05 -13.51 -5.18
CA LYS A 52 -10.50 -14.85 -4.91
C LYS A 52 -8.98 -14.89 -4.99
N GLN A 53 -8.37 -13.80 -5.43
CA GLN A 53 -6.93 -13.60 -5.47
C GLN A 53 -6.67 -12.11 -5.48
N ILE A 54 -5.81 -11.64 -4.59
CA ILE A 54 -5.38 -10.25 -4.55
C ILE A 54 -3.86 -10.21 -4.61
N MET A 55 -3.34 -9.46 -5.58
CA MET A 55 -1.92 -9.18 -5.69
C MET A 55 -1.68 -7.70 -5.42
N VAL A 56 -0.84 -7.43 -4.43
CA VAL A 56 -0.45 -6.07 -4.04
C VAL A 56 0.97 -5.80 -4.51
N LYS A 57 1.18 -4.66 -5.15
CA LYS A 57 2.50 -4.15 -5.49
C LYS A 57 2.71 -2.79 -4.85
N ASP A 58 3.80 -2.67 -4.11
CA ASP A 58 4.38 -1.37 -3.77
C ASP A 58 4.91 -0.74 -5.06
N ALA A 59 4.38 0.43 -5.40
CA ALA A 59 4.76 1.22 -6.56
C ALA A 59 5.50 2.50 -6.19
N HIS A 60 5.85 2.66 -4.92
CA HIS A 60 6.51 3.84 -4.43
C HIS A 60 8.03 3.81 -4.70
N TYR A 61 8.57 4.93 -5.19
CA TYR A 61 9.95 5.05 -5.68
C TYR A 61 10.37 3.90 -6.62
N SER A 62 11.28 3.04 -6.15
CA SER A 62 11.83 1.93 -6.93
C SER A 62 10.87 0.75 -7.04
N GLY A 63 9.76 0.77 -6.30
CA GLY A 63 8.82 -0.34 -6.19
C GLY A 63 9.44 -1.62 -5.62
N ARG A 64 10.59 -1.50 -4.93
CA ARG A 64 11.33 -2.63 -4.34
C ARG A 64 11.07 -2.79 -2.85
N LYS A 65 10.28 -1.92 -2.23
CA LYS A 65 9.88 -2.10 -0.84
C LYS A 65 8.76 -3.13 -0.80
N SER A 66 9.12 -4.35 -0.47
CA SER A 66 8.23 -5.50 -0.58
C SER A 66 7.32 -5.60 0.63
N TYR A 67 6.15 -4.96 0.59
CA TYR A 67 4.98 -5.60 1.20
C TYR A 67 4.49 -6.66 0.23
N HIS A 68 5.18 -7.81 0.20
CA HIS A 68 4.67 -8.97 -0.52
C HIS A 68 3.55 -9.61 0.34
N LEU A 69 2.46 -8.86 0.53
CA LEU A 69 1.20 -9.42 1.00
C LEU A 69 0.52 -10.04 -0.22
N THR A 70 1.02 -11.20 -0.61
CA THR A 70 0.21 -12.10 -1.43
C THR A 70 -0.87 -12.64 -0.51
N CYS A 71 -2.02 -11.97 -0.48
CA CYS A 71 -3.21 -12.52 0.16
C CYS A 71 -3.73 -13.62 -0.77
N LEU A 72 -3.08 -14.79 -0.71
CA LEU A 72 -3.68 -16.04 -1.15
C LEU A 72 -4.76 -16.37 -0.13
N ILE A 73 -5.97 -15.91 -0.41
CA ILE A 73 -7.20 -16.49 0.15
C ILE A 73 -7.34 -17.93 -0.34
#